data_AF-A0AAX4JN58-F1
#
_entry.id   AF-A0AAX4JN58-F1
#
_cell.length_a   1.000
_cell.length_b   1.000
_cell.length_c   1.000
_cell.angle_alpha   90.00
_cell.angle_beta   90.00
_cell.angle_gamma   90.00
#
_symmetry.space_group_name_H-M   'P 1'
#
loop_
_entity.id
_entity.type
_entity.pdbx_description
1 polymer ?
#
loop_
_entity_poly.entity_id
_entity_poly.type
_entity_poly.pdbx_seq_one_letter_code
_entity_poly.pdbx_strand_id
1 'polypeptide(L)'
;MASLSPRFASTLRSIPSTLIRQSNKPVSSIRSSSSTTIHYQQPQSSSSTSSPSTKDPSHPYLHYHPNHTHLTLSFLPNPPISKSKTILGYLPLENATLDDFKEEPRFLDVLHDSIKSGLEQDKSDTIKYEAETRPTDGWIHITDERAVPPAGRIGETEDLIGSVYVQEGKIIASTYSPLPTYRLITPNGVLTLPKGLDTHLIDVLKKIDEEERK
;
A
#
# COMPACT_ATOMS: atom_id res chain seq x y z
N MET A 1 29.92 29.39 20.11
CA MET A 1 29.23 29.57 21.40
C MET A 1 27.76 29.81 21.12
N ALA A 2 26.89 28.94 21.66
CA ALA A 2 25.44 29.10 21.93
C ALA A 2 24.53 29.57 20.75
N SER A 3 23.35 29.03 20.49
CA SER A 3 22.38 28.34 21.34
C SER A 3 21.38 27.60 20.44
N LEU A 4 21.23 26.30 20.67
CA LEU A 4 20.08 25.51 20.21
C LEU A 4 18.88 25.81 21.11
N SER A 5 17.68 25.86 20.55
CA SER A 5 16.45 25.56 21.29
C SER A 5 15.39 24.96 20.35
N PRO A 6 14.83 23.79 20.69
CA PRO A 6 13.84 23.08 19.90
C PRO A 6 12.43 23.34 20.42
N ARG A 7 11.44 23.37 19.53
CA ARG A 7 10.03 23.16 19.89
C ARG A 7 9.30 22.58 18.67
N PHE A 8 8.87 21.33 18.74
CA PHE A 8 7.49 20.94 18.45
C PHE A 8 7.26 19.57 19.07
N ALA A 9 6.44 19.56 20.12
CA ALA A 9 5.96 18.37 20.79
C ALA A 9 4.56 18.04 20.27
N SER A 10 4.34 16.74 20.06
CA SER A 10 3.11 15.97 20.30
C SER A 10 1.79 16.45 19.70
N THR A 11 1.18 15.63 18.84
CA THR A 11 -0.19 15.12 19.04
C THR A 11 -0.42 13.89 18.14
N LEU A 12 -0.12 12.68 18.63
CA LEU A 12 -0.74 11.46 18.12
C LEU A 12 -1.96 11.18 19.02
N ARG A 13 -3.16 11.30 18.44
CA ARG A 13 -4.42 11.03 19.13
C ARG A 13 -4.63 9.52 19.23
N SER A 14 -5.03 9.09 20.43
CA SER A 14 -5.33 7.71 20.80
C SER A 14 -6.58 7.16 20.11
N ILE A 15 -6.55 5.87 19.81
CA ILE A 15 -7.69 5.04 19.38
C ILE A 15 -8.56 4.73 20.62
N PRO A 16 -9.91 4.78 20.52
CA PRO A 16 -10.78 4.64 21.68
C PRO A 16 -10.89 3.19 22.17
N SER A 17 -10.71 3.00 23.49
CA SER A 17 -11.05 1.79 24.22
C SER A 17 -12.44 1.97 24.84
N THR A 18 -13.45 1.28 24.33
CA THR A 18 -14.77 1.23 24.97
C THR A 18 -15.23 -0.21 25.10
N LEU A 19 -15.19 -0.74 26.32
CA LEU A 19 -16.24 -1.52 26.98
C LEU A 19 -15.66 -2.17 28.24
N ILE A 20 -15.82 -1.56 29.42
CA ILE A 20 -16.01 -2.29 30.69
C ILE A 20 -17.05 -1.52 31.51
N ARG A 21 -18.15 -2.23 31.75
CA ARG A 21 -19.30 -1.89 32.59
C ARG A 21 -18.96 -2.22 34.04
N GLN A 22 -19.06 -1.25 34.95
CA GLN A 22 -19.09 -1.48 36.40
C GLN A 22 -20.43 -1.00 36.97
N SER A 23 -21.16 -1.89 37.62
CA SER A 23 -22.27 -1.54 38.51
C SER A 23 -22.11 -2.31 39.82
N ASN A 24 -21.95 -1.57 40.92
CA ASN A 24 -21.91 -2.07 42.28
C ASN A 24 -23.30 -2.56 42.75
N LYS A 25 -23.30 -3.59 43.61
CA LYS A 25 -24.46 -4.25 44.26
C LYS A 25 -25.07 -3.35 45.37
N PRO A 26 -26.23 -3.71 45.97
CA PRO A 26 -26.21 -4.64 47.11
C PRO A 26 -27.39 -5.65 47.27
N VAL A 27 -27.03 -6.79 47.89
CA VAL A 27 -27.73 -7.64 48.90
C VAL A 27 -29.14 -8.20 48.66
N SER A 28 -29.26 -9.55 48.64
CA SER A 28 -29.99 -10.34 49.66
C SER A 28 -29.81 -11.86 49.47
N SER A 29 -29.84 -12.57 50.59
CA SER A 29 -29.59 -14.00 50.82
C SER A 29 -30.54 -14.97 50.09
N ILE A 30 -30.08 -16.20 49.85
CA ILE A 30 -30.63 -17.47 50.40
C ILE A 30 -29.70 -18.65 50.02
N ARG A 31 -29.54 -19.57 50.98
CA ARG A 31 -28.76 -20.82 50.96
C ARG A 31 -29.12 -21.75 49.79
N SER A 32 -28.16 -22.55 49.32
CA SER A 32 -28.25 -24.02 49.23
C SER A 32 -26.92 -24.64 48.78
N SER A 33 -26.49 -25.65 49.52
CA SER A 33 -25.32 -26.51 49.32
C SER A 33 -25.41 -27.39 48.09
N SER A 34 -24.29 -27.62 47.39
CA SER A 34 -23.98 -28.89 46.70
C SER A 34 -22.52 -28.95 46.24
N SER A 35 -22.04 -30.18 46.12
CA SER A 35 -20.67 -30.63 46.26
C SER A 35 -19.74 -30.35 45.08
N THR A 36 -18.46 -30.34 45.43
CA THR A 36 -17.25 -30.22 44.62
C THR A 36 -17.20 -31.15 43.41
N THR A 37 -17.00 -30.55 42.23
CA THR A 37 -16.24 -31.16 41.12
C THR A 37 -15.40 -30.05 40.47
N ILE A 38 -14.10 -30.02 40.75
CA ILE A 38 -13.15 -29.15 40.06
C ILE A 38 -12.93 -29.76 38.67
N HIS A 39 -13.62 -29.21 37.67
CA HIS A 39 -13.35 -29.49 36.28
C HIS A 39 -12.27 -28.51 35.81
N TYR A 40 -11.03 -29.00 35.68
CA TYR A 40 -9.97 -28.29 34.99
C TYR A 40 -10.36 -28.18 33.51
N GLN A 41 -10.99 -27.06 33.13
CA GLN A 41 -11.07 -26.67 31.73
C GLN A 41 -9.69 -26.19 31.29
N GLN A 42 -9.04 -27.02 30.48
CA GLN A 42 -7.94 -26.60 29.62
C GLN A 42 -8.30 -25.27 28.94
N PRO A 43 -7.40 -24.27 28.91
CA PRO A 43 -7.54 -23.16 28.00
C PRO A 43 -7.62 -23.74 26.59
N GLN A 44 -8.78 -23.55 25.96
CA GLN A 44 -9.02 -23.98 24.60
C GLN A 44 -8.01 -23.28 23.69
N SER A 45 -7.41 -24.11 22.83
CA SER A 45 -6.74 -23.78 21.59
C SER A 45 -7.02 -22.35 21.13
N SER A 46 -5.97 -21.52 21.09
CA SER A 46 -5.98 -20.25 20.38
C SER A 46 -6.38 -20.51 18.94
N SER A 47 -7.66 -20.32 18.61
CA SER A 47 -8.11 -20.20 17.24
C SER A 47 -7.34 -19.04 16.66
N SER A 48 -6.43 -19.34 15.75
CA SER A 48 -5.60 -18.38 15.05
C SER A 48 -6.49 -17.62 14.06
N THR A 49 -7.36 -16.75 14.58
CA THR A 49 -8.18 -15.84 13.78
C THR A 49 -7.24 -14.80 13.21
N SER A 50 -6.71 -15.04 12.01
CA SER A 50 -6.12 -13.99 11.19
C SER A 50 -7.16 -12.88 11.08
N SER A 51 -6.78 -11.65 11.46
CA SER A 51 -7.68 -10.51 11.34
C SER A 51 -8.18 -10.37 9.89
N PRO A 52 -9.40 -9.87 9.67
CA PRO A 52 -9.92 -9.71 8.31
C PRO A 52 -9.07 -8.69 7.52
N SER A 53 -9.04 -8.85 6.20
CA SER A 53 -8.43 -7.85 5.33
C SER A 53 -9.17 -6.52 5.42
N THR A 54 -8.43 -5.43 5.34
CA THR A 54 -8.99 -4.06 5.48
C THR A 54 -8.48 -3.17 4.36
N LYS A 55 -9.33 -2.27 3.87
CA LYS A 55 -8.97 -1.26 2.87
C LYS A 55 -8.35 -0.05 3.56
N ASP A 56 -7.29 0.51 2.99
CA ASP A 56 -6.75 1.79 3.44
C ASP A 56 -7.75 2.93 3.17
N PRO A 57 -8.00 3.82 4.14
CA PRO A 57 -8.96 4.91 3.96
C PRO A 57 -8.47 6.04 3.06
N SER A 58 -7.15 6.17 2.88
CA SER A 58 -6.49 7.27 2.16
C SER A 58 -6.01 6.91 0.76
N HIS A 59 -5.77 5.63 0.50
CA HIS A 59 -5.31 5.14 -0.79
C HIS A 59 -6.42 4.41 -1.56
N PRO A 60 -6.64 4.72 -2.86
CA PRO A 60 -7.81 4.25 -3.61
C PRO A 60 -7.89 2.72 -3.73
N TYR A 61 -6.74 2.05 -3.79
CA TYR A 61 -6.64 0.62 -4.05
C TYR A 61 -5.93 -0.19 -2.96
N LEU A 62 -5.39 0.42 -1.90
CA LEU A 62 -4.52 -0.31 -0.98
C LEU A 62 -5.34 -1.16 0.00
N HIS A 63 -4.92 -2.41 0.16
CA HIS A 63 -5.48 -3.36 1.10
C HIS A 63 -4.39 -3.97 1.98
N TYR A 64 -4.74 -4.19 3.25
CA TYR A 64 -3.92 -4.84 4.26
C TYR A 64 -4.47 -6.23 4.55
N HIS A 65 -3.62 -7.25 4.42
CA HIS A 65 -3.96 -8.66 4.65
C HIS A 65 -3.08 -9.22 5.78
N PRO A 66 -3.53 -9.14 7.04
CA PRO A 66 -2.76 -9.64 8.17
C PRO A 66 -2.78 -11.17 8.22
N ASN A 67 -1.63 -11.77 8.52
CA ASN A 67 -1.52 -13.18 8.89
C ASN A 67 -0.91 -13.31 10.31
N HIS A 68 -0.39 -14.47 10.68
CA HIS A 68 0.16 -14.71 12.02
C HIS A 68 1.57 -14.13 12.24
N THR A 69 2.25 -13.68 11.19
CA THR A 69 3.68 -13.29 11.23
C THR A 69 3.95 -11.92 10.64
N HIS A 70 3.16 -11.50 9.65
CA HIS A 70 3.35 -10.25 8.92
C HIS A 70 2.02 -9.74 8.37
N LEU A 71 2.05 -8.47 7.96
CA LEU A 71 1.04 -7.79 7.17
C LEU A 71 1.47 -7.85 5.70
N THR A 72 0.59 -8.34 4.83
CA THR A 72 0.80 -8.29 3.38
C THR A 72 0.04 -7.10 2.81
N LEU A 73 0.71 -6.28 1.98
CA LEU A 73 0.08 -5.16 1.28
C LEU A 73 -0.22 -5.59 -0.16
N SER A 74 -1.41 -5.29 -0.65
CA SER A 74 -1.82 -5.55 -2.04
C SER A 74 -2.75 -4.45 -2.57
N PHE A 75 -2.91 -4.34 -3.88
CA PHE A 75 -3.91 -3.45 -4.48
C PHE A 75 -5.28 -4.11 -4.74
N LEU A 76 -5.43 -5.39 -4.39
CA LEU A 76 -6.66 -6.15 -4.60
C LEU A 76 -7.37 -6.43 -3.27
N PRO A 77 -8.71 -6.48 -3.25
CA PRO A 77 -9.47 -6.68 -2.01
C PRO A 77 -9.29 -8.08 -1.42
N ASN A 78 -9.01 -9.08 -2.27
CA ASN A 78 -8.84 -10.46 -1.85
C ASN A 78 -7.40 -10.70 -1.41
N PRO A 79 -7.15 -11.47 -0.32
CA PRO A 79 -5.81 -11.87 0.06
C PRO A 79 -5.08 -12.56 -1.11
N PRO A 80 -3.89 -12.06 -1.52
CA PRO A 80 -3.11 -12.69 -2.56
C PRO A 80 -2.71 -14.12 -2.19
N ILE A 81 -2.52 -14.98 -3.20
CA ILE A 81 -1.94 -16.32 -2.98
C ILE A 81 -0.48 -16.15 -2.51
N SER A 82 0.02 -17.15 -1.77
CA SER A 82 1.43 -17.18 -1.35
C SER A 82 2.36 -16.98 -2.55
N LYS A 83 3.30 -16.03 -2.43
CA LYS A 83 4.27 -15.65 -3.46
C LYS A 83 3.64 -15.11 -4.77
N SER A 84 2.40 -14.63 -4.74
CA SER A 84 1.80 -13.91 -5.87
C SER A 84 2.61 -12.68 -6.26
N LYS A 85 2.71 -12.38 -7.56
CA LYS A 85 3.32 -11.12 -8.05
C LYS A 85 2.38 -9.91 -7.91
N THR A 86 1.18 -10.09 -7.36
CA THR A 86 0.25 -8.99 -7.02
C THR A 86 0.50 -8.36 -5.65
N ILE A 87 1.38 -8.98 -4.86
CA ILE A 87 1.78 -8.50 -3.53
C ILE A 87 2.72 -7.30 -3.71
N LEU A 88 2.44 -6.18 -3.06
CA LEU A 88 3.35 -5.03 -3.03
C LEU A 88 4.58 -5.33 -2.16
N GLY A 89 4.33 -5.94 -1.02
CA GLY A 89 5.37 -6.32 -0.07
C GLY A 89 4.81 -6.72 1.28
N TYR A 90 5.72 -6.86 2.24
CA TYR A 90 5.45 -7.40 3.56
C TYR A 90 5.98 -6.49 4.66
N LEU A 91 5.24 -6.40 5.75
CA LEU A 91 5.62 -5.64 6.95
C LEU A 91 5.48 -6.53 8.20
N PRO A 92 6.46 -6.58 9.12
CA PRO A 92 6.28 -7.27 10.40
C PRO A 92 5.10 -6.71 11.21
N LEU A 93 4.45 -7.53 12.05
CA LEU A 93 3.28 -7.09 12.84
C LEU A 93 3.66 -6.26 14.07
N GLU A 94 4.87 -6.39 14.58
CA GLU A 94 5.29 -5.76 15.83
C GLU A 94 6.31 -4.65 15.57
N ASN A 95 6.01 -3.43 16.04
CA ASN A 95 6.89 -2.25 16.03
C ASN A 95 7.54 -1.94 14.66
N ALA A 96 6.89 -2.33 13.57
CA ALA A 96 7.44 -2.12 12.24
C ALA A 96 7.45 -0.65 11.84
N THR A 97 8.53 -0.27 11.19
CA THR A 97 8.76 1.04 10.58
C THR A 97 8.77 0.91 9.06
N LEU A 98 8.86 2.04 8.35
CA LEU A 98 8.98 2.03 6.89
C LEU A 98 10.22 1.24 6.43
N ASP A 99 11.30 1.27 7.20
CA ASP A 99 12.56 0.57 6.87
C ASP A 99 12.42 -0.96 6.96
N ASP A 100 11.40 -1.47 7.65
CA ASP A 100 11.11 -2.90 7.78
C ASP A 100 10.28 -3.44 6.61
N PHE A 101 9.79 -2.57 5.73
CA PHE A 101 9.01 -2.96 4.57
C PHE A 101 9.88 -3.71 3.56
N LYS A 102 9.46 -4.94 3.23
CA LYS A 102 10.11 -5.77 2.23
C LYS A 102 9.28 -5.79 0.97
N GLU A 103 9.72 -5.04 -0.03
CA GLU A 103 9.15 -5.02 -1.37
C GLU A 103 9.19 -6.42 -2.02
N GLU A 104 8.17 -6.75 -2.81
CA GLU A 104 8.16 -7.92 -3.68
C GLU A 104 8.67 -7.50 -5.07
N PRO A 105 9.89 -7.90 -5.49
CA PRO A 105 10.47 -7.44 -6.75
C PRO A 105 9.63 -7.79 -7.97
N ARG A 106 8.91 -8.92 -7.93
CA ARG A 106 8.07 -9.36 -9.06
C ARG A 106 6.87 -8.44 -9.28
N PHE A 107 6.45 -7.69 -8.27
CA PHE A 107 5.43 -6.65 -8.44
C PHE A 107 5.99 -5.46 -9.21
N LEU A 108 7.25 -5.07 -8.98
CA LEU A 108 7.90 -3.99 -9.74
C LEU A 108 8.02 -4.34 -11.22
N ASP A 109 8.34 -5.59 -11.55
CA ASP A 109 8.33 -6.06 -12.94
C ASP A 109 6.94 -5.89 -13.58
N VAL A 110 5.88 -6.32 -12.88
CA VAL A 110 4.49 -6.14 -13.32
C VAL A 110 4.11 -4.67 -13.45
N LEU A 111 4.53 -3.83 -12.52
CA LEU A 111 4.30 -2.39 -12.54
C LEU A 111 4.89 -1.77 -13.80
N HIS A 112 6.16 -2.06 -14.09
CA HIS A 112 6.86 -1.52 -15.24
C HIS A 112 6.28 -2.02 -16.57
N ASP A 113 5.94 -3.31 -16.66
CA ASP A 113 5.26 -3.89 -17.83
C ASP A 113 3.86 -3.30 -18.03
N SER A 114 3.13 -3.07 -16.94
CA SER A 114 1.81 -2.45 -16.97
C SER A 114 1.90 -0.99 -17.44
N ILE A 115 2.85 -0.21 -16.94
CA ILE A 115 3.08 1.16 -17.39
C ILE A 115 3.41 1.17 -18.87
N LYS A 116 4.37 0.35 -19.32
CA LYS A 116 4.76 0.26 -20.73
C LYS A 116 3.57 -0.06 -21.64
N SER A 117 2.79 -1.09 -21.30
CA SER A 117 1.60 -1.48 -22.07
C SER A 117 0.45 -0.46 -21.97
N GLY A 118 0.38 0.28 -20.87
CA GLY A 118 -0.58 1.37 -20.67
C GLY A 118 -0.23 2.60 -21.51
N LEU A 119 1.06 2.93 -21.66
CA LEU A 119 1.54 3.98 -22.55
C LEU A 119 1.27 3.63 -24.02
N GLU A 120 1.48 2.37 -24.42
CA GLU A 120 1.17 1.89 -25.77
C GLU A 120 -0.33 2.00 -26.11
N GLN A 121 -1.18 1.94 -25.09
CA GLN A 121 -2.64 2.03 -25.21
C GLN A 121 -3.18 3.44 -24.88
N ASP A 122 -2.33 4.46 -24.79
CA ASP A 122 -2.71 5.84 -24.44
C ASP A 122 -3.59 5.93 -23.18
N LYS A 123 -3.31 5.13 -22.14
CA LYS A 123 -4.19 5.05 -20.97
C LYS A 123 -4.24 6.32 -20.13
N SER A 124 -3.19 7.15 -20.14
CA SER A 124 -3.12 8.37 -19.33
C SER A 124 -3.19 9.63 -20.17
N ASP A 125 -4.29 10.37 -19.99
CA ASP A 125 -4.51 11.67 -20.64
C ASP A 125 -3.44 12.69 -20.23
N THR A 126 -2.97 12.66 -18.97
CA THR A 126 -1.95 13.59 -18.48
C THR A 126 -0.63 13.42 -19.21
N ILE A 127 -0.15 12.18 -19.33
CA ILE A 127 1.14 11.88 -20.00
C ILE A 127 1.01 12.12 -21.50
N LYS A 128 -0.14 11.78 -22.08
CA LYS A 128 -0.43 12.05 -23.50
C LYS A 128 -0.43 13.54 -23.79
N TYR A 129 -1.11 14.34 -22.98
CA TYR A 129 -1.13 15.79 -23.09
C TYR A 129 0.28 16.38 -22.95
N GLU A 130 1.07 15.90 -21.99
CA GLU A 130 2.46 16.30 -21.85
C GLU A 130 3.26 15.99 -23.12
N ALA A 131 3.10 14.81 -23.72
CA ALA A 131 3.78 14.48 -24.97
C ALA A 131 3.35 15.39 -26.13
N GLU A 132 2.04 15.58 -26.34
CA GLU A 132 1.47 16.34 -27.47
C GLU A 132 1.81 17.84 -27.41
N THR A 133 1.96 18.40 -26.20
CA THR A 133 2.26 19.82 -26.02
C THR A 133 3.74 20.17 -26.11
N ARG A 134 4.62 19.16 -26.25
CA ARG A 134 6.05 19.42 -26.35
C ARG A 134 6.43 20.01 -27.71
N PRO A 135 7.27 21.07 -27.73
CA PRO A 135 7.73 21.67 -28.97
C PRO A 135 8.82 20.84 -29.67
N THR A 136 9.52 19.97 -28.92
CA THR A 136 10.63 19.16 -29.44
C THR A 136 10.56 17.75 -28.89
N ASP A 137 11.10 16.83 -29.68
CA ASP A 137 11.40 15.47 -29.26
C ASP A 137 12.25 15.45 -27.99
N GLY A 138 12.14 14.39 -27.21
CA GLY A 138 12.94 14.21 -26.01
C GLY A 138 12.31 13.26 -25.00
N TRP A 139 12.97 13.12 -23.86
CA TRP A 139 12.49 12.29 -22.77
C TRP A 139 11.50 13.04 -21.89
N ILE A 140 10.45 12.34 -21.47
CA ILE A 140 9.56 12.75 -20.37
C ILE A 140 9.67 11.75 -19.23
N HIS A 141 9.42 12.22 -18.01
CA HIS A 141 9.48 11.39 -16.81
C HIS A 141 8.08 11.08 -16.31
N ILE A 142 7.83 9.80 -16.06
CA ILE A 142 6.59 9.33 -15.47
C ILE A 142 6.77 9.43 -13.96
N THR A 143 6.03 10.35 -13.35
CA THR A 143 6.15 10.70 -11.94
C THR A 143 5.01 10.06 -11.14
N ASP A 144 5.33 9.59 -9.94
CA ASP A 144 4.36 9.15 -8.96
C ASP A 144 3.55 10.33 -8.42
N GLU A 145 2.22 10.27 -8.54
CA GLU A 145 1.30 11.33 -8.12
C GLU A 145 1.13 11.41 -6.60
N ARG A 146 1.74 10.50 -5.81
CA ARG A 146 1.79 10.63 -4.34
C ARG A 146 2.53 11.90 -3.90
N ALA A 147 3.44 12.40 -4.75
CA ALA A 147 4.26 13.59 -4.49
C ALA A 147 4.38 14.45 -5.75
N VAL A 148 3.27 15.09 -6.14
CA VAL A 148 3.22 15.95 -7.34
C VAL A 148 4.22 17.12 -7.19
N PRO A 149 5.20 17.27 -8.10
CA PRO A 149 6.16 18.35 -8.04
C PRO A 149 5.53 19.71 -8.35
N PRO A 150 6.12 20.82 -7.87
CA PRO A 150 5.73 22.16 -8.30
C PRO A 150 5.83 22.32 -9.82
N ALA A 151 4.96 23.15 -10.41
CA ALA A 151 4.96 23.39 -11.85
C ALA A 151 6.36 23.80 -12.38
N GLY A 152 6.82 23.12 -13.43
CA GLY A 152 8.14 23.34 -14.02
C GLY A 152 9.31 22.72 -13.25
N ARG A 153 9.06 21.94 -12.19
CA ARG A 153 10.06 21.13 -11.49
C ARG A 153 9.90 19.65 -11.83
N ILE A 154 11.01 18.93 -11.77
CA ILE A 154 11.04 17.47 -11.81
C ILE A 154 10.81 16.95 -10.38
N GLY A 155 10.10 15.82 -10.25
CA GLY A 155 9.89 15.14 -8.97
C GLY A 155 11.17 14.68 -8.29
N GLU A 156 11.05 14.30 -7.03
CA GLU A 156 12.16 13.70 -6.30
C GLU A 156 12.58 12.38 -6.94
N THR A 157 13.86 12.04 -6.82
CA THR A 157 14.46 10.89 -7.54
C THR A 157 13.83 9.55 -7.14
N GLU A 158 13.26 9.44 -5.94
CA GLU A 158 12.53 8.25 -5.46
C GLU A 158 11.08 8.15 -5.94
N ASP A 159 10.53 9.24 -6.47
CA ASP A 159 9.15 9.36 -6.99
C ASP A 159 9.10 9.35 -8.53
N LEU A 160 10.25 9.34 -9.21
CA LEU A 160 10.34 9.16 -10.66
C LEU A 160 10.32 7.66 -10.98
N ILE A 161 9.23 7.18 -11.59
CA ILE A 161 9.01 5.74 -11.85
C ILE A 161 9.81 5.28 -13.07
N GLY A 162 9.78 6.06 -14.14
CA GLY A 162 10.31 5.69 -15.44
C GLY A 162 10.46 6.88 -16.35
N SER A 163 11.14 6.68 -17.48
CA SER A 163 11.22 7.67 -18.56
C SER A 163 10.81 7.04 -19.88
N VAL A 164 10.24 7.84 -20.76
CA VAL A 164 9.88 7.41 -22.12
C VAL A 164 10.24 8.51 -23.11
N TYR A 165 10.65 8.11 -24.31
CA TYR A 165 10.95 9.03 -25.39
C TYR A 165 9.66 9.47 -26.08
N VAL A 166 9.58 10.77 -26.37
CA VAL A 166 8.53 11.40 -27.15
C VAL A 166 9.13 11.87 -28.46
N GLN A 167 8.45 11.55 -29.56
CA GLN A 167 8.82 11.97 -30.91
C GLN A 167 7.59 12.51 -31.61
N GLU A 168 7.68 13.72 -32.18
CA GLU A 168 6.59 14.38 -32.91
C GLU A 168 5.28 14.43 -32.10
N GLY A 169 5.39 14.70 -30.80
CA GLY A 169 4.25 14.76 -29.87
C GLY A 169 3.65 13.40 -29.50
N LYS A 170 4.27 12.28 -29.89
CA LYS A 170 3.80 10.91 -29.61
C LYS A 170 4.76 10.17 -28.70
N ILE A 171 4.19 9.39 -27.79
CA ILE A 171 4.94 8.55 -26.86
C ILE A 171 5.44 7.30 -27.61
N ILE A 172 6.75 7.04 -27.57
CA ILE A 172 7.34 5.81 -28.10
C ILE A 172 7.46 4.79 -26.96
N ALA A 173 6.36 4.11 -26.64
CA ALA A 173 6.26 3.22 -25.47
C ALA A 173 7.35 2.12 -25.41
N SER A 174 7.88 1.69 -26.56
CA SER A 174 8.98 0.72 -26.62
C SER A 174 10.28 1.21 -25.97
N THR A 175 10.46 2.53 -25.83
CA THR A 175 11.62 3.18 -25.18
C THR A 175 11.47 3.34 -23.67
N TYR A 176 10.35 2.90 -23.10
CA TYR A 176 10.13 2.97 -21.65
C TYR A 176 11.30 2.34 -20.89
N SER A 177 11.90 3.13 -20.00
CA SER A 177 13.00 2.73 -19.14
C SER A 177 12.63 2.98 -17.69
N PRO A 178 12.60 1.95 -16.82
CA PRO A 178 12.39 2.14 -15.39
C PRO A 178 13.58 2.90 -14.77
N LEU A 179 13.32 3.69 -13.72
CA LEU A 179 14.39 4.30 -12.93
C LEU A 179 14.78 3.38 -11.76
N PRO A 180 16.09 3.10 -11.56
CA PRO A 180 16.55 2.21 -10.50
C PRO A 180 16.42 2.80 -9.08
N THR A 181 16.12 4.10 -8.98
CA THR A 181 15.98 4.81 -7.70
C THR A 181 14.55 4.86 -7.19
N TYR A 182 13.58 4.45 -8.00
CA TYR A 182 12.18 4.46 -7.66
C TYR A 182 11.90 3.56 -6.45
N ARG A 183 11.06 4.03 -5.52
CA ARG A 183 10.62 3.27 -4.34
C ARG A 183 9.11 3.09 -4.35
N LEU A 184 8.63 1.91 -3.98
CA LEU A 184 7.20 1.64 -3.97
C LEU A 184 6.48 2.36 -2.82
N ILE A 185 7.19 2.53 -1.70
CA ILE A 185 6.69 3.23 -0.51
C ILE A 185 7.76 4.21 -0.04
N THR A 186 7.34 5.45 0.22
CA THR A 186 8.16 6.52 0.79
C THR A 186 7.43 7.15 1.98
N PRO A 187 8.04 8.09 2.71
CA PRO A 187 7.33 8.85 3.75
C PRO A 187 6.11 9.62 3.23
N ASN A 188 6.02 9.89 1.93
CA ASN A 188 4.86 10.53 1.29
C ASN A 188 3.69 9.57 1.05
N GLY A 189 3.91 8.26 1.17
CA GLY A 189 2.87 7.23 1.06
C GLY A 189 3.24 6.09 0.11
N VAL A 190 2.21 5.38 -0.32
CA VAL A 190 2.30 4.26 -1.28
C VAL A 190 2.11 4.81 -2.70
N LEU A 191 2.76 4.16 -3.68
CA LEU A 191 2.62 4.41 -5.11
C LEU A 191 1.23 4.84 -5.55
N THR A 192 1.14 6.01 -6.19
CA THR A 192 -0.07 6.50 -6.85
C THR A 192 0.24 6.81 -8.31
N LEU A 193 -0.25 5.99 -9.23
CA LEU A 193 -0.01 6.21 -10.66
C LEU A 193 -0.90 7.32 -11.23
N PRO A 194 -0.43 7.99 -12.31
CA PRO A 194 -1.27 8.89 -13.08
C PRO A 194 -2.58 8.25 -13.49
N LYS A 195 -3.65 9.06 -13.44
CA LYS A 195 -4.99 8.61 -13.81
C LYS A 195 -4.97 7.91 -15.16
N GLY A 196 -5.58 6.72 -15.18
CA GLY A 196 -5.64 5.82 -16.33
C GLY A 196 -4.56 4.74 -16.32
N LEU A 197 -3.32 5.05 -15.92
CA LEU A 197 -2.32 4.00 -15.67
C LEU A 197 -2.64 3.23 -14.39
N ASP A 198 -3.17 3.90 -13.37
CA ASP A 198 -3.66 3.28 -12.14
C ASP A 198 -4.73 2.21 -12.41
N THR A 199 -5.78 2.56 -13.15
CA THR A 199 -6.87 1.64 -13.50
C THR A 199 -6.38 0.49 -14.38
N HIS A 200 -5.49 0.78 -15.34
CA HIS A 200 -4.86 -0.25 -16.17
C HIS A 200 -4.02 -1.23 -15.35
N LEU A 201 -3.23 -0.75 -14.37
CA LEU A 201 -2.49 -1.61 -13.44
C LEU A 201 -3.43 -2.52 -12.66
N ILE A 202 -4.52 -1.97 -12.11
CA ILE A 202 -5.50 -2.78 -11.37
C ILE A 202 -6.09 -3.89 -12.24
N ASP A 203 -6.40 -3.62 -13.51
CA ASP A 203 -6.94 -4.64 -14.41
C ASP A 203 -5.89 -5.70 -14.80
N VAL A 204 -4.61 -5.32 -14.91
CA VAL A 204 -3.49 -6.28 -15.07
C VAL A 204 -3.37 -7.16 -13.83
N LEU A 205 -3.42 -6.58 -12.63
CA LEU A 205 -3.31 -7.33 -11.37
C LEU A 205 -4.47 -8.31 -11.17
N LYS A 206 -5.71 -7.93 -11.52
CA LYS A 206 -6.86 -8.84 -11.49
C LYS A 206 -6.67 -10.06 -12.38
N LYS A 207 -6.20 -9.85 -13.62
CA LYS A 207 -5.94 -10.96 -14.56
C LYS A 207 -4.88 -11.91 -14.01
N ILE A 208 -3.82 -11.36 -13.42
CA ILE A 208 -2.77 -12.16 -12.78
C ILE A 208 -3.34 -12.98 -11.61
N ASP A 209 -4.13 -12.37 -10.72
CA ASP A 209 -4.75 -13.07 -9.59
C ASP A 209 -5.69 -14.18 -10.05
N GLU A 210 -6.48 -13.94 -11.11
CA GLU A 210 -7.34 -14.96 -11.73
C GLU A 210 -6.54 -16.12 -12.35
N GLU A 211 -5.40 -15.83 -12.98
CA GLU A 211 -4.51 -16.84 -13.56
C GLU A 211 -3.81 -17.67 -12.48
N GLU A 212 -3.33 -17.03 -11.41
CA GLU A 212 -2.65 -17.71 -10.31
C GLU A 212 -3.60 -18.58 -9.46
N ARG A 213 -4.91 -18.31 -9.47
CA ARG A 213 -5.93 -19.06 -8.74
C ARG A 213 -6.48 -20.28 -9.49
N LYS A 214 -6.20 -20.42 -10.78
CA LYS A 214 -6.61 -21.57 -11.59
C LYS A 214 -5.72 -22.78 -11.30
#